data_AF-A0A947HR46-F1
#
_entry.id   AF-A0A947HR46-F1
#
_cell.length_a   1.000
_cell.length_b   1.000
_cell.length_c   1.000
_cell.angle_alpha   90.00
_cell.angle_beta   90.00
_cell.angle_gamma   90.00
#
_symmetry.space_group_name_H-M   'P 1'
#
loop_
_entity.id
_entity.type
_entity.pdbx_description
1 polymer ?
#
loop_
_entity_poly.entity_id
_entity_poly.type
_entity_poly.pdbx_seq_one_letter_code
_entity_poly.pdbx_strand_id
1 'polypeptide(L)'
;MTQDKIGLVLSGGGARGAYEAGVMAGIVEALALRPRDRAPFQIFAGTSVGAINTTYLASKADRGDLGVDELLRLWTDLRIERHLRIDLLGVLGIDRSGPLRRIMGRGEPTRFGHYFLDPRPLERLVADAVPWNRLHHNVSSGTVHALIIAALHISSGRTTMFIEKAPEAEFRATRDPRRVARYERIGADHVLGSAAIPLLFPARRIGNGYYADGGLRFNTPISPAIRAGSDKLVIVSVMHRPYGIASAVGESDAEAQYPHPAFLLGKLMNALILDPVAYDLYVLERFNKLLEVMEAGLGMDGQNALATVLEETRGAGYRQIQALVFNPSQDIGQLAGQHLIDRKHRFGLDRLEDWLLGRGAATNGGAWEADLASYLLFDGSFAQKLIKLGLEDALARKDEIRAFFGDTRSQVRAA
;
A
#
# COMPACT_ATOMS: atom_id res chain seq x y z
N MET A 1 2.69 -25.34 -21.76
CA MET A 1 2.43 -23.89 -21.69
C MET A 1 2.59 -23.47 -20.24
N THR A 2 3.41 -22.45 -19.96
CA THR A 2 3.59 -21.94 -18.59
C THR A 2 2.33 -21.19 -18.16
N GLN A 3 1.79 -21.55 -17.01
CA GLN A 3 0.63 -20.88 -16.42
C GLN A 3 0.91 -19.38 -16.19
N ASP A 4 -0.06 -18.52 -16.52
CA ASP A 4 0.03 -17.07 -16.31
C ASP A 4 0.47 -16.73 -14.88
N LYS A 5 1.43 -15.82 -14.74
CA LYS A 5 1.85 -15.28 -13.44
C LYS A 5 0.96 -14.09 -13.10
N ILE A 6 0.20 -14.22 -12.01
CA ILE A 6 -0.68 -13.14 -11.56
C ILE A 6 0.02 -12.36 -10.44
N GLY A 7 0.15 -11.05 -10.65
CA GLY A 7 0.67 -10.12 -9.64
C GLY A 7 -0.43 -9.49 -8.80
N LEU A 8 -0.19 -9.38 -7.50
CA LEU A 8 -0.99 -8.59 -6.56
C LEU A 8 -0.25 -7.30 -6.24
N VAL A 9 -0.91 -6.16 -6.46
CA VAL A 9 -0.38 -4.83 -6.16
C VAL A 9 -1.27 -4.13 -5.16
N LEU A 10 -0.74 -3.83 -3.98
CA LEU A 10 -1.45 -3.11 -2.91
C LEU A 10 -0.85 -1.73 -2.71
N SER A 11 -1.71 -0.72 -2.68
CA SER A 11 -1.30 0.68 -2.57
C SER A 11 -0.95 1.09 -1.13
N GLY A 12 -0.30 2.23 -0.97
CA GLY A 12 -0.21 2.86 0.34
C GLY A 12 -1.49 3.62 0.71
N GLY A 13 -1.77 3.67 2.02
CA GLY A 13 -2.80 4.54 2.57
C GLY A 13 -3.13 4.35 4.05
N GLY A 14 -2.12 4.03 4.88
CA GLY A 14 -2.28 3.96 6.34
C GLY A 14 -3.37 2.99 6.80
N ALA A 15 -4.23 3.41 7.73
CA ALA A 15 -5.31 2.59 8.27
C ALA A 15 -6.32 2.11 7.20
N ARG A 16 -6.35 2.73 6.02
CA ARG A 16 -7.20 2.29 4.92
C ARG A 16 -6.85 0.89 4.39
N GLY A 17 -5.67 0.34 4.71
CA GLY A 17 -5.27 -1.01 4.32
C GLY A 17 -6.21 -2.13 4.81
N ALA A 18 -7.08 -1.86 5.79
CA ALA A 18 -8.17 -2.77 6.16
C ALA A 18 -9.15 -3.04 5.00
N TYR A 19 -9.35 -2.08 4.10
CA TYR A 19 -10.10 -2.26 2.85
C TYR A 19 -9.44 -3.32 1.97
N GLU A 20 -8.12 -3.28 1.81
CA GLU A 20 -7.38 -4.25 1.01
C GLU A 20 -7.55 -5.67 1.54
N ALA A 21 -7.52 -5.83 2.88
CA ALA A 21 -7.78 -7.11 3.51
C ALA A 21 -9.21 -7.63 3.23
N GLY A 22 -10.20 -6.73 3.22
CA GLY A 22 -11.57 -7.04 2.82
C GLY A 22 -11.69 -7.50 1.36
N VAL A 23 -11.05 -6.78 0.42
CA VAL A 23 -11.01 -7.16 -0.99
C VAL A 23 -10.39 -8.55 -1.17
N MET A 24 -9.29 -8.82 -0.46
CA MET A 24 -8.65 -10.14 -0.50
C MET A 24 -9.54 -11.25 0.02
N ALA A 25 -10.30 -11.01 1.10
CA ALA A 25 -11.30 -11.96 1.59
C ALA A 25 -12.39 -12.22 0.53
N GLY A 26 -12.87 -11.17 -0.15
CA GLY A 26 -13.85 -11.31 -1.22
C GLY A 26 -13.32 -12.05 -2.45
N ILE A 27 -12.03 -11.89 -2.81
CA ILE A 27 -11.41 -12.68 -3.88
C ILE A 27 -11.33 -14.17 -3.50
N VAL A 28 -10.88 -14.47 -2.27
CA VAL A 28 -10.83 -15.85 -1.75
C VAL A 28 -12.22 -16.50 -1.77
N GLU A 29 -13.25 -15.77 -1.36
CA GLU A 29 -14.64 -16.23 -1.37
C GLU A 29 -15.19 -16.39 -2.80
N ALA A 30 -14.98 -15.41 -3.68
CA ALA A 30 -15.44 -15.45 -5.07
C ALA A 30 -14.89 -16.67 -5.83
N LEU A 31 -13.63 -17.01 -5.57
CA LEU A 31 -12.92 -18.14 -6.16
C LEU A 31 -13.12 -19.46 -5.41
N ALA A 32 -13.81 -19.43 -4.26
CA ALA A 32 -14.01 -20.55 -3.35
C ALA A 32 -12.70 -21.27 -2.97
N LEU A 33 -11.65 -20.49 -2.70
CA LEU A 33 -10.33 -21.01 -2.38
C LEU A 33 -10.27 -21.56 -0.96
N ARG A 34 -9.64 -22.72 -0.81
CA ARG A 34 -9.40 -23.38 0.47
C ARG A 34 -7.91 -23.41 0.76
N PRO A 35 -7.50 -23.63 2.02
CA PRO A 35 -6.09 -23.71 2.41
C PRO A 35 -5.21 -24.61 1.53
N ARG A 36 -5.77 -25.75 1.09
CA ARG A 36 -5.08 -26.77 0.28
C ARG A 36 -4.98 -26.44 -1.20
N ASP A 37 -5.73 -25.45 -1.67
CA ASP A 37 -5.69 -25.04 -3.07
C ASP A 37 -4.45 -24.17 -3.30
N ARG A 38 -4.08 -23.93 -4.56
CA ARG A 38 -2.95 -23.05 -4.88
C ARG A 38 -3.36 -21.58 -4.73
N ALA A 39 -2.46 -20.76 -4.18
CA ALA A 39 -2.65 -19.32 -4.12
C ALA A 39 -2.84 -18.70 -5.52
N PRO A 40 -3.71 -17.71 -5.66
CA PRO A 40 -4.00 -17.09 -6.95
C PRO A 40 -2.88 -16.15 -7.44
N PHE A 41 -1.93 -15.77 -6.59
CA PHE A 41 -0.86 -14.80 -6.88
C PHE A 41 0.53 -15.40 -6.74
N GLN A 42 1.46 -14.95 -7.58
CA GLN A 42 2.87 -15.34 -7.53
C GLN A 42 3.81 -14.15 -7.36
N ILE A 43 3.35 -12.95 -7.71
CA ILE A 43 4.12 -11.71 -7.56
C ILE A 43 3.35 -10.82 -6.60
N PHE A 44 4.05 -10.25 -5.63
CA PHE A 44 3.47 -9.40 -4.60
C PHE A 44 4.22 -8.07 -4.59
N ALA A 45 3.52 -6.96 -4.74
CA ALA A 45 4.12 -5.64 -4.73
C ALA A 45 3.32 -4.69 -3.84
N GLY A 46 4.00 -4.02 -2.92
CA GLY A 46 3.33 -3.15 -1.95
C GLY A 46 4.12 -1.90 -1.62
N THR A 47 3.38 -0.86 -1.24
CA THR A 47 3.91 0.39 -0.68
C THR A 47 3.20 0.70 0.62
N SER A 48 3.91 1.15 1.65
CA SER A 48 3.33 1.52 2.95
C SER A 48 2.49 0.40 3.57
N VAL A 49 1.23 0.65 3.91
CA VAL A 49 0.32 -0.41 4.39
C VAL A 49 0.17 -1.56 3.40
N GLY A 50 0.17 -1.28 2.10
CA GLY A 50 0.17 -2.32 1.06
C GLY A 50 1.42 -3.20 1.13
N ALA A 51 2.58 -2.66 1.54
CA ALA A 51 3.79 -3.44 1.81
C ALA A 51 3.62 -4.38 3.01
N ILE A 52 2.94 -3.92 4.06
CA ILE A 52 2.61 -4.76 5.24
C ILE A 52 1.69 -5.91 4.82
N ASN A 53 0.56 -5.59 4.17
CA ASN A 53 -0.42 -6.57 3.72
C ASN A 53 0.19 -7.57 2.72
N THR A 54 0.91 -7.10 1.69
CA THR A 54 1.54 -8.00 0.70
C THR A 54 2.60 -8.90 1.31
N THR A 55 3.42 -8.40 2.24
CA THR A 55 4.43 -9.23 2.92
C THR A 55 3.77 -10.35 3.73
N TYR A 56 2.69 -10.04 4.46
CA TYR A 56 1.89 -11.03 5.15
C TYR A 56 1.31 -12.07 4.16
N LEU A 57 0.65 -11.62 3.09
CA LEU A 57 0.02 -12.52 2.12
C LEU A 57 1.05 -13.41 1.40
N ALA A 58 2.21 -12.86 1.03
CA ALA A 58 3.33 -13.61 0.45
C ALA A 58 3.87 -14.68 1.41
N SER A 59 3.89 -14.39 2.72
CA SER A 59 4.28 -15.37 3.74
C SER A 59 3.30 -16.55 3.86
N LYS A 60 2.07 -16.40 3.37
CA LYS A 60 1.01 -17.41 3.37
C LYS A 60 0.70 -17.93 1.94
N ALA A 61 1.51 -17.59 0.94
CA ALA A 61 1.28 -17.92 -0.48
C ALA A 61 1.32 -19.43 -0.81
N ASP A 62 1.80 -20.26 0.11
CA ASP A 62 1.68 -21.72 0.04
C ASP A 62 0.26 -22.24 0.38
N ARG A 63 -0.69 -21.34 0.68
CA ARG A 63 -2.10 -21.64 0.89
C ARG A 63 -3.00 -20.88 -0.07
N GLY A 64 -4.03 -21.55 -0.56
CA GLY A 64 -5.03 -20.95 -1.46
C GLY A 64 -5.81 -19.80 -0.84
N ASP A 65 -6.03 -19.85 0.48
CA ASP A 65 -6.75 -18.83 1.24
C ASP A 65 -5.87 -17.65 1.69
N LEU A 66 -4.54 -17.72 1.46
CA LEU A 66 -3.56 -16.70 1.88
C LEU A 66 -3.63 -16.32 3.37
N GLY A 67 -4.25 -17.13 4.22
CA GLY A 67 -4.51 -16.78 5.62
C GLY A 67 -5.30 -15.48 5.82
N VAL A 68 -6.23 -15.14 4.91
CA VAL A 68 -7.00 -13.89 4.96
C VAL A 68 -7.77 -13.71 6.27
N ASP A 69 -8.35 -14.77 6.84
CA ASP A 69 -9.09 -14.66 8.12
C ASP A 69 -8.20 -14.18 9.29
N GLU A 70 -6.94 -14.59 9.30
CA GLU A 70 -5.97 -14.13 10.29
C GLU A 70 -5.55 -12.68 10.01
N LEU A 71 -5.43 -12.27 8.74
CA LEU A 71 -5.23 -10.87 8.38
C LEU A 71 -6.39 -9.99 8.83
N LEU A 72 -7.64 -10.43 8.63
CA LEU A 72 -8.83 -9.72 9.09
C LEU A 72 -8.80 -9.52 10.61
N ARG A 73 -8.44 -10.57 11.37
CA ARG A 73 -8.29 -10.49 12.83
C ARG A 73 -7.21 -9.50 13.25
N LEU A 74 -6.04 -9.54 12.61
CA LEU A 74 -4.96 -8.58 12.88
C LEU A 74 -5.43 -7.14 12.73
N TRP A 75 -6.23 -6.84 11.69
CA TRP A 75 -6.82 -5.53 11.47
C TRP A 75 -7.89 -5.16 12.51
N THR A 76 -8.79 -6.08 12.87
CA THR A 76 -9.87 -5.81 13.85
C THR A 76 -9.38 -5.75 15.29
N ASP A 77 -8.18 -6.29 15.58
CA ASP A 77 -7.57 -6.24 16.91
C ASP A 77 -6.76 -4.95 17.14
N LEU A 78 -6.58 -4.12 16.10
CA LEU A 78 -5.92 -2.84 16.23
C LEU A 78 -6.69 -1.91 17.16
N ARG A 79 -5.93 -1.17 17.97
CA ARG A 79 -6.45 -0.16 18.91
C ARG A 79 -5.53 1.03 18.93
N ILE A 80 -6.08 2.23 18.72
CA ILE A 80 -5.33 3.47 18.63
C ILE A 80 -4.47 3.68 19.90
N GLU A 81 -5.01 3.42 21.09
CA GLU A 81 -4.35 3.68 22.37
C GLU A 81 -3.17 2.72 22.64
N ARG A 82 -3.19 1.55 22.00
CA ARG A 82 -2.12 0.55 22.08
C ARG A 82 -1.09 0.69 20.96
N HIS A 83 -1.52 1.16 19.79
CA HIS A 83 -0.71 1.09 18.57
C HIS A 83 -0.20 2.45 18.06
N LEU A 84 -0.80 3.57 18.50
CA LEU A 84 -0.47 4.95 18.11
C LEU A 84 -0.41 5.83 19.36
N ARG A 85 0.67 5.69 20.14
CA ARG A 85 0.88 6.59 21.28
C ARG A 85 1.45 7.90 20.77
N ILE A 86 0.72 9.00 20.99
CA ILE A 86 1.24 10.33 20.69
C ILE A 86 2.38 10.67 21.66
N ASP A 87 3.54 11.03 21.15
CA ASP A 87 4.67 11.54 21.95
C ASP A 87 4.89 13.04 21.76
N LEU A 88 3.97 13.86 22.29
CA LEU A 88 4.05 15.32 22.24
C LEU A 88 5.33 15.89 22.89
N LEU A 89 5.93 15.16 23.85
CA LEU A 89 7.15 15.55 24.54
C LEU A 89 8.41 15.16 23.74
N GLY A 90 8.38 14.02 23.05
CA GLY A 90 9.39 13.63 22.07
C GLY A 90 9.47 14.59 20.88
N VAL A 91 8.35 15.19 20.45
CA VAL A 91 8.35 16.29 19.45
C VAL A 91 9.17 17.50 19.92
N LEU A 92 9.17 17.79 21.23
CA LEU A 92 9.94 18.87 21.85
C LEU A 92 11.38 18.45 22.24
N GLY A 93 11.78 17.21 21.97
CA GLY A 93 13.12 16.69 22.31
C GLY A 93 13.34 16.42 23.80
N ILE A 94 12.27 16.31 24.60
CA ILE A 94 12.35 16.09 26.04
C ILE A 94 12.31 14.59 26.34
N ASP A 95 13.48 14.01 26.59
CA ASP A 95 13.63 12.59 26.93
C ASP A 95 13.14 12.30 28.38
N ARG A 96 12.31 11.26 28.53
CA ARG A 96 11.80 10.76 29.82
C ARG A 96 12.82 9.90 30.58
N SER A 97 13.95 9.57 29.97
CA SER A 97 15.06 8.96 30.70
C SER A 97 15.65 10.01 31.65
N GLY A 98 15.27 9.96 32.93
CA GLY A 98 15.68 10.94 33.93
C GLY A 98 17.19 11.18 33.96
N PRO A 99 17.66 12.32 34.51
CA PRO A 99 19.05 12.81 34.39
C PRO A 99 20.10 11.76 34.80
N LEU A 100 19.74 10.84 35.69
CA LEU A 100 20.58 9.75 36.16
C LEU A 100 21.00 8.75 35.07
N ARG A 101 20.16 8.48 34.06
CA ARG A 101 20.44 7.49 33.00
C ARG A 101 21.38 8.03 31.91
N ARG A 102 21.40 9.36 31.72
CA ARG A 102 22.39 10.09 30.88
C ARG A 102 23.78 10.04 31.49
N ILE A 103 23.89 10.15 32.82
CA ILE A 103 25.17 10.14 33.54
C ILE A 103 25.83 8.75 33.53
N MET A 104 25.02 7.67 33.54
CA MET A 104 25.54 6.30 33.59
C MET A 104 25.97 5.70 32.24
N GLY A 105 25.94 6.45 31.13
CA GLY A 105 26.40 5.96 29.81
C GLY A 105 25.67 4.72 29.27
N ARG A 106 24.53 4.34 29.87
CA ARG A 106 23.71 3.16 29.52
C ARG A 106 22.42 3.51 28.77
N GLY A 107 22.31 4.73 28.28
CA GLY A 107 21.27 5.12 27.32
C GLY A 107 21.83 4.95 25.93
N GLU A 108 21.30 4.00 25.14
CA GLU A 108 21.32 4.20 23.69
C GLU A 108 20.73 5.59 23.43
N PRO A 109 21.30 6.41 22.52
CA PRO A 109 20.70 7.68 22.18
C PRO A 109 19.30 7.37 21.67
N THR A 110 18.28 7.62 22.49
CA THR A 110 16.87 7.52 22.12
C THR A 110 16.66 8.57 21.05
N ARG A 111 16.83 8.16 19.78
CA ARG A 111 16.64 8.95 18.55
C ARG A 111 15.18 9.37 18.33
N PHE A 112 14.35 9.37 19.37
CA PHE A 112 12.93 9.71 19.33
C PHE A 112 12.73 11.20 19.67
N GLY A 113 13.50 12.07 19.02
CA GLY A 113 13.17 13.48 18.90
C GLY A 113 12.47 13.70 17.57
N HIS A 114 11.33 14.40 17.55
CA HIS A 114 10.62 14.93 16.36
C HIS A 114 9.51 14.10 15.68
N TYR A 115 9.07 12.96 16.23
CA TYR A 115 7.97 12.18 15.62
C TYR A 115 6.70 12.21 16.46
N PHE A 116 5.55 12.33 15.81
CA PHE A 116 4.26 12.41 16.50
C PHE A 116 3.84 11.08 17.14
N LEU A 117 4.31 9.93 16.65
CA LEU A 117 3.84 8.61 17.07
C LEU A 117 4.97 7.70 17.51
N ASP A 118 4.73 6.91 18.56
CA ASP A 118 5.60 5.81 18.99
C ASP A 118 5.53 4.65 17.97
N PRO A 119 6.64 4.30 17.29
CA PRO A 119 6.62 3.25 16.26
C PRO A 119 6.68 1.83 16.83
N ARG A 120 7.05 1.63 18.10
CA ARG A 120 7.33 0.30 18.68
C ARG A 120 6.16 -0.67 18.60
N PRO A 121 4.89 -0.25 18.78
CA PRO A 121 3.76 -1.16 18.61
C PRO A 121 3.64 -1.69 17.17
N LEU A 122 3.81 -0.81 16.18
CA LEU A 122 3.79 -1.20 14.77
C LEU A 122 4.99 -2.08 14.41
N GLU A 123 6.17 -1.79 14.95
CA GLU A 123 7.36 -2.63 14.80
C GLU A 123 7.11 -4.06 15.28
N ARG A 124 6.58 -4.21 16.49
CA ARG A 124 6.27 -5.53 17.07
C ARG A 124 5.18 -6.24 16.28
N LEU A 125 4.12 -5.52 15.90
CA LEU A 125 3.05 -6.10 15.09
C LEU A 125 3.61 -6.67 13.79
N VAL A 126 4.43 -5.92 13.05
CA VAL A 126 5.03 -6.41 11.80
C VAL A 126 6.02 -7.56 12.05
N ALA A 127 6.82 -7.47 13.10
CA ALA A 127 7.78 -8.52 13.45
C ALA A 127 7.09 -9.84 13.81
N ASP A 128 5.99 -9.79 14.58
CA ASP A 128 5.30 -10.95 15.15
C ASP A 128 4.24 -11.52 14.19
N ALA A 129 3.55 -10.66 13.43
CA ALA A 129 2.45 -11.08 12.57
C ALA A 129 2.89 -11.74 11.26
N VAL A 130 4.13 -11.48 10.80
CA VAL A 130 4.67 -12.07 9.56
C VAL A 130 5.49 -13.32 9.89
N PRO A 131 5.09 -14.51 9.41
CA PRO A 131 5.93 -15.71 9.43
C PRO A 131 7.15 -15.60 8.50
N TRP A 132 8.17 -14.83 8.88
CA TRP A 132 9.34 -14.53 8.04
C TRP A 132 10.01 -15.78 7.45
N ASN A 133 10.26 -16.82 8.25
CA ASN A 133 10.87 -18.06 7.74
C ASN A 133 10.04 -18.71 6.62
N ARG A 134 8.71 -18.64 6.73
CA ARG A 134 7.79 -19.17 5.73
C ARG A 134 7.79 -18.30 4.47
N LEU A 135 7.83 -16.97 4.62
CA LEU A 135 8.00 -16.05 3.50
C LEU A 135 9.23 -16.39 2.67
N HIS A 136 10.38 -16.49 3.32
CA HIS A 136 11.64 -16.78 2.63
C HIS A 136 11.64 -18.17 2.00
N HIS A 137 11.02 -19.14 2.65
CA HIS A 137 10.82 -20.47 2.06
C HIS A 137 9.95 -20.39 0.80
N ASN A 138 8.82 -19.68 0.84
CA ASN A 138 7.93 -19.50 -0.31
C ASN A 138 8.65 -18.83 -1.48
N VAL A 139 9.54 -17.87 -1.22
CA VAL A 139 10.36 -17.24 -2.27
C VAL A 139 11.39 -18.23 -2.82
N SER A 140 12.15 -18.89 -1.95
CA SER A 140 13.19 -19.84 -2.37
C SER A 140 12.65 -21.07 -3.12
N SER A 141 11.40 -21.46 -2.86
CA SER A 141 10.72 -22.59 -3.52
C SER A 141 10.03 -22.21 -4.83
N GLY A 142 10.02 -20.91 -5.20
CA GLY A 142 9.32 -20.41 -6.39
C GLY A 142 7.80 -20.28 -6.23
N THR A 143 7.24 -20.56 -5.03
CA THR A 143 5.82 -20.32 -4.72
C THR A 143 5.49 -18.83 -4.81
N VAL A 144 6.40 -17.99 -4.29
CA VAL A 144 6.44 -16.55 -4.52
C VAL A 144 7.55 -16.28 -5.52
N HIS A 145 7.18 -15.84 -6.71
CA HIS A 145 8.14 -15.49 -7.76
C HIS A 145 8.90 -14.21 -7.42
N ALA A 146 8.21 -13.21 -6.88
CA ALA A 146 8.83 -11.99 -6.38
C ALA A 146 7.96 -11.29 -5.32
N LEU A 147 8.59 -10.79 -4.26
CA LEU A 147 8.06 -9.80 -3.33
C LEU A 147 8.79 -8.48 -3.57
N ILE A 148 8.04 -7.39 -3.73
CA ILE A 148 8.56 -6.06 -4.03
C ILE A 148 8.00 -5.05 -3.03
N ILE A 149 8.92 -4.35 -2.34
CA ILE A 149 8.57 -3.33 -1.35
C ILE A 149 9.14 -1.99 -1.81
N ALA A 150 8.26 -1.02 -2.05
CA ALA A 150 8.69 0.30 -2.50
C ALA A 150 8.90 1.26 -1.32
N ALA A 151 10.06 1.90 -1.24
CA ALA A 151 10.37 2.89 -0.21
C ALA A 151 11.11 4.09 -0.80
N LEU A 152 10.98 5.25 -0.17
CA LEU A 152 11.69 6.46 -0.57
C LEU A 152 13.05 6.51 0.13
N HIS A 153 14.15 6.54 -0.64
CA HIS A 153 15.48 6.78 -0.08
C HIS A 153 15.69 8.28 0.16
N ILE A 154 15.75 8.69 1.43
CA ILE A 154 15.64 10.09 1.86
C ILE A 154 16.70 10.98 1.22
N SER A 155 17.98 10.59 1.30
CA SER A 155 19.09 11.46 0.87
C SER A 155 19.11 11.69 -0.65
N SER A 156 18.65 10.69 -1.43
CA SER A 156 18.65 10.78 -2.89
C SER A 156 17.31 11.22 -3.50
N GLY A 157 16.22 11.14 -2.74
CA GLY A 157 14.86 11.31 -3.26
C GLY A 157 14.40 10.24 -4.26
N ARG A 158 15.17 9.17 -4.47
CA ARG A 158 14.85 8.07 -5.39
C ARG A 158 13.95 7.04 -4.72
N THR A 159 13.01 6.48 -5.47
CA THR A 159 12.23 5.31 -5.05
C THR A 159 13.10 4.06 -5.19
N THR A 160 13.32 3.38 -4.07
CA THR A 160 13.97 2.07 -4.05
C THR A 160 12.90 0.98 -4.03
N MET A 161 13.01 0.03 -4.94
CA MET A 161 12.23 -1.20 -4.99
C MET A 161 13.11 -2.29 -4.38
N PHE A 162 12.84 -2.67 -3.14
CA PHE A 162 13.46 -3.83 -2.51
C PHE A 162 12.80 -5.09 -3.06
N ILE A 163 13.60 -6.04 -3.53
CA ILE A 163 13.12 -7.20 -4.27
C ILE A 163 13.73 -8.46 -3.66
N GLU A 164 12.87 -9.33 -3.14
CA GLU A 164 13.21 -10.72 -2.86
C GLU A 164 12.51 -11.59 -3.90
N LYS A 165 13.25 -12.37 -4.67
CA LYS A 165 12.72 -13.12 -5.81
C LYS A 165 13.22 -14.56 -5.80
N ALA A 166 12.47 -15.44 -6.44
CA ALA A 166 12.88 -16.82 -6.63
C ALA A 166 14.19 -16.92 -7.46
N PRO A 167 14.96 -18.00 -7.32
CA PRO A 167 16.22 -18.17 -8.07
C PRO A 167 16.04 -18.02 -9.59
N GLU A 168 14.98 -18.62 -10.14
CA GLU A 168 14.62 -18.62 -11.56
C GLU A 168 13.87 -17.36 -12.02
N ALA A 169 13.46 -16.50 -11.08
CA ALA A 169 12.74 -15.27 -11.42
C ALA A 169 13.67 -14.24 -12.06
N GLU A 170 13.20 -13.58 -13.12
CA GLU A 170 13.90 -12.44 -13.71
C GLU A 170 13.19 -11.15 -13.32
N PHE A 171 13.97 -10.09 -13.08
CA PHE A 171 13.44 -8.75 -12.90
C PHE A 171 14.07 -7.79 -13.91
N ARG A 172 13.24 -7.20 -14.76
CA ARG A 172 13.69 -6.26 -15.79
C ARG A 172 13.84 -4.86 -15.20
N ALA A 173 15.07 -4.48 -14.85
CA ALA A 173 15.35 -3.19 -14.23
C ALA A 173 14.87 -2.00 -15.07
N THR A 174 14.37 -0.96 -14.40
CA THR A 174 13.94 0.28 -15.05
C THR A 174 15.12 1.18 -15.39
N ARG A 175 15.05 1.86 -16.54
CA ARG A 175 16.00 2.92 -16.92
C ARG A 175 15.62 4.29 -16.34
N ASP A 176 14.49 4.41 -15.62
CA ASP A 176 14.11 5.66 -14.93
C ASP A 176 15.13 6.02 -13.84
N PRO A 177 15.84 7.16 -13.94
CA PRO A 177 16.87 7.55 -12.98
C PRO A 177 16.31 7.81 -11.59
N ARG A 178 15.00 8.03 -11.43
CA ARG A 178 14.35 8.26 -10.14
C ARG A 178 14.07 6.95 -9.39
N ARG A 179 14.30 5.79 -10.02
CA ARG A 179 13.99 4.48 -9.45
C ARG A 179 15.25 3.60 -9.38
N VAL A 180 15.31 2.72 -8.39
CA VAL A 180 16.41 1.77 -8.17
C VAL A 180 15.83 0.43 -7.76
N ALA A 181 16.28 -0.66 -8.37
CA ALA A 181 16.03 -2.02 -7.86
C ALA A 181 17.17 -2.44 -6.93
N ARG A 182 16.82 -2.98 -5.76
CA ARG A 182 17.78 -3.60 -4.83
C ARG A 182 17.34 -5.02 -4.53
N TYR A 183 18.24 -5.97 -4.77
CA TYR A 183 17.98 -7.39 -4.51
C TYR A 183 18.53 -7.74 -3.13
N GLU A 184 17.63 -8.03 -2.20
CA GLU A 184 18.00 -8.39 -0.84
C GLU A 184 16.89 -9.20 -0.17
N ARG A 185 17.25 -9.91 0.90
CA ARG A 185 16.27 -10.63 1.73
C ARG A 185 15.44 -9.61 2.50
N ILE A 186 14.14 -9.58 2.23
CA ILE A 186 13.22 -8.63 2.83
C ILE A 186 13.05 -8.96 4.32
N GLY A 187 12.77 -7.94 5.12
CA GLY A 187 12.65 -8.07 6.57
C GLY A 187 11.82 -6.93 7.14
N ALA A 188 11.60 -6.94 8.45
CA ALA A 188 10.74 -5.96 9.10
C ALA A 188 11.16 -4.51 8.79
N ASP A 189 12.45 -4.19 8.78
CA ASP A 189 12.94 -2.84 8.47
C ASP A 189 12.58 -2.36 7.06
N HIS A 190 12.52 -3.26 6.07
CA HIS A 190 12.10 -2.93 4.70
C HIS A 190 10.63 -2.52 4.65
N VAL A 191 9.78 -3.32 5.30
CA VAL A 191 8.34 -3.09 5.38
C VAL A 191 8.04 -1.83 6.19
N LEU A 192 8.65 -1.69 7.36
CA LEU A 192 8.49 -0.51 8.21
C LEU A 192 9.06 0.75 7.58
N GLY A 193 10.14 0.64 6.80
CA GLY A 193 10.70 1.76 6.05
C GLY A 193 9.76 2.23 4.95
N SER A 194 9.10 1.30 4.27
CA SER A 194 8.05 1.58 3.28
C SER A 194 6.81 2.24 3.89
N ALA A 195 6.54 2.03 5.18
CA ALA A 195 5.41 2.61 5.92
C ALA A 195 5.80 3.79 6.85
N ALA A 196 7.05 4.25 6.78
CA ALA A 196 7.57 5.31 7.65
C ALA A 196 7.16 6.69 7.12
N ILE A 197 5.90 7.08 7.33
CA ILE A 197 5.37 8.37 6.91
C ILE A 197 6.16 9.48 7.64
N PRO A 198 6.79 10.43 6.92
CA PRO A 198 7.55 11.51 7.53
C PRO A 198 6.74 12.26 8.58
N LEU A 199 7.41 12.72 9.64
CA LEU A 199 6.83 13.40 10.81
C LEU A 199 5.97 12.50 11.71
N LEU A 200 5.32 11.48 11.17
CA LEU A 200 4.53 10.51 11.92
C LEU A 200 5.38 9.38 12.50
N PHE A 201 6.23 8.77 11.66
CA PHE A 201 7.11 7.66 12.02
C PHE A 201 8.57 7.98 11.70
N PRO A 202 9.52 7.42 12.47
CA PRO A 202 10.93 7.59 12.18
C PRO A 202 11.35 6.88 10.90
N ALA A 203 12.26 7.50 10.16
CA ALA A 203 12.93 6.89 9.03
C ALA A 203 13.68 5.62 9.45
N ARG A 204 13.65 4.59 8.61
CA ARG A 204 14.35 3.32 8.86
C ARG A 204 15.71 3.30 8.20
N ARG A 205 16.69 2.79 8.94
CA ARG A 205 18.00 2.51 8.36
C ARG A 205 17.98 1.11 7.75
N ILE A 206 18.21 1.02 6.44
CA ILE A 206 18.31 -0.25 5.71
C ILE A 206 19.69 -0.25 5.04
N GLY A 207 20.56 -1.17 5.45
CA GLY A 207 21.97 -1.13 5.11
C GLY A 207 22.60 0.23 5.46
N ASN A 208 23.06 0.95 4.43
CA ASN A 208 23.72 2.27 4.59
C ASN A 208 22.82 3.47 4.31
N GLY A 209 21.54 3.25 3.96
CA GLY A 209 20.60 4.32 3.62
C GLY A 209 19.53 4.53 4.67
N TYR A 210 18.89 5.70 4.66
CA TYR A 210 17.68 5.99 5.41
C TYR A 210 16.47 6.05 4.47
N TYR A 211 15.40 5.40 4.89
CA TYR A 211 14.21 5.19 4.08
C TYR A 211 12.96 5.68 4.80
N ALA A 212 12.07 6.26 4.03
CA ALA A 212 10.75 6.73 4.43
C ALA A 212 9.68 6.16 3.49
N ASP A 213 8.43 6.48 3.79
CA ASP A 213 7.27 5.95 3.08
C ASP A 213 7.38 6.11 1.56
N GLY A 214 7.15 5.01 0.83
CA GLY A 214 7.19 5.00 -0.64
C GLY A 214 6.01 5.72 -1.30
N GLY A 215 4.89 5.87 -0.58
CA GLY A 215 3.65 6.50 -1.02
C GLY A 215 3.83 7.97 -1.40
N LEU A 216 4.86 8.62 -0.85
CA LEU A 216 5.23 10.01 -1.14
C LEU A 216 5.58 10.28 -2.62
N ARG A 217 5.91 9.23 -3.37
CA ARG A 217 6.31 9.32 -4.79
C ARG A 217 5.82 8.17 -5.65
N PHE A 218 5.52 7.02 -5.04
CA PHE A 218 5.28 5.79 -5.76
C PHE A 218 4.31 4.88 -5.00
N ASN A 219 3.05 5.32 -4.95
CA ASN A 219 2.04 4.72 -4.08
C ASN A 219 1.54 3.33 -4.54
N THR A 220 1.54 3.05 -5.84
CA THR A 220 1.05 1.76 -6.37
C THR A 220 2.11 1.15 -7.29
N PRO A 221 2.86 0.14 -6.83
CA PRO A 221 4.00 -0.41 -7.56
C PRO A 221 3.61 -1.34 -8.73
N ILE A 222 2.82 -0.84 -9.69
CA ILE A 222 2.37 -1.56 -10.90
C ILE A 222 3.55 -1.95 -11.79
N SER A 223 4.37 -0.97 -12.18
CA SER A 223 5.49 -1.21 -13.08
C SER A 223 6.49 -2.25 -12.54
N PRO A 224 6.86 -2.27 -11.25
CA PRO A 224 7.67 -3.34 -10.69
C PRO A 224 7.04 -4.73 -10.82
N ALA A 225 5.74 -4.89 -10.57
CA ALA A 225 5.07 -6.18 -10.72
C ALA A 225 5.15 -6.70 -12.18
N ILE A 226 4.88 -5.83 -13.15
CA ILE A 226 5.05 -6.15 -14.59
C ILE A 226 6.50 -6.53 -14.89
N ARG A 227 7.47 -5.80 -14.34
CA ARG A 227 8.91 -6.06 -14.53
C ARG A 227 9.40 -7.34 -13.87
N ALA A 228 8.71 -7.84 -12.87
CA ALA A 228 8.90 -9.17 -12.29
C ALA A 228 8.23 -10.29 -13.10
N GLY A 229 7.58 -9.95 -14.22
CA GLY A 229 7.02 -10.91 -15.16
C GLY A 229 5.55 -11.26 -14.92
N SER A 230 4.75 -10.38 -14.30
CA SER A 230 3.30 -10.56 -14.27
C SER A 230 2.70 -10.52 -15.68
N ASP A 231 1.82 -11.47 -15.97
CA ASP A 231 0.99 -11.50 -17.19
C ASP A 231 -0.39 -10.86 -16.93
N LYS A 232 -0.86 -10.98 -15.69
CA LYS A 232 -2.08 -10.35 -15.19
C LYS A 232 -1.83 -9.67 -13.86
N LEU A 233 -2.60 -8.63 -13.55
CA LEU A 233 -2.50 -7.89 -12.28
C LEU A 233 -3.85 -7.78 -11.58
N VAL A 234 -3.86 -8.05 -10.29
CA VAL A 234 -4.90 -7.52 -9.39
C VAL A 234 -4.31 -6.34 -8.65
N ILE A 235 -4.99 -5.20 -8.73
CA ILE A 235 -4.54 -3.95 -8.13
C ILE A 235 -5.61 -3.51 -7.14
N VAL A 236 -5.26 -3.33 -5.88
CA VAL A 236 -6.16 -2.76 -4.88
C VAL A 236 -5.64 -1.40 -4.49
N SER A 237 -6.43 -0.38 -4.80
CA SER A 237 -6.15 1.00 -4.42
C SER A 237 -7.12 1.42 -3.33
N VAL A 238 -6.61 2.00 -2.25
CA VAL A 238 -7.46 2.52 -1.15
C VAL A 238 -7.96 3.95 -1.39
N MET A 239 -7.78 4.44 -2.61
CA MET A 239 -8.26 5.75 -3.06
C MET A 239 -9.64 5.62 -3.68
N HIS A 240 -10.59 6.41 -3.18
CA HIS A 240 -11.89 6.59 -3.81
C HIS A 240 -11.71 7.41 -5.10
N ARG A 241 -12.27 6.96 -6.22
CA ARG A 241 -12.27 7.70 -7.49
C ARG A 241 -13.48 8.65 -7.50
N PRO A 242 -13.31 9.97 -7.57
CA PRO A 242 -14.40 10.83 -8.02
C PRO A 242 -14.64 10.51 -9.51
N TYR A 243 -15.88 10.17 -9.86
CA TYR A 243 -16.28 10.18 -11.25
C TYR A 243 -16.32 11.64 -11.72
N GLY A 244 -15.43 12.01 -12.63
CA GLY A 244 -15.33 13.36 -13.17
C GLY A 244 -14.17 14.17 -12.57
N ILE A 245 -13.55 14.96 -13.44
CA ILE A 245 -12.68 16.10 -13.10
C ILE A 245 -13.23 16.70 -11.82
N ALA A 246 -12.43 16.72 -10.75
CA ALA A 246 -12.78 17.37 -9.50
C ALA A 246 -13.49 18.67 -9.85
N SER A 247 -14.79 18.72 -9.57
CA SER A 247 -15.49 19.97 -9.45
C SER A 247 -14.59 20.83 -8.59
N ALA A 248 -14.17 21.96 -9.15
CA ALA A 248 -13.54 23.01 -8.37
C ALA A 248 -14.44 23.24 -7.16
N VAL A 249 -14.07 22.63 -6.04
CA VAL A 249 -14.71 22.87 -4.76
C VAL A 249 -14.44 24.34 -4.53
N GLY A 250 -15.53 25.11 -4.52
CA GLY A 250 -15.52 26.55 -4.69
C GLY A 250 -14.37 27.24 -3.98
N GLU A 251 -13.70 28.12 -4.71
CA GLU A 251 -13.02 29.27 -4.13
C GLU A 251 -14.08 30.12 -3.42
N SER A 252 -14.48 29.70 -2.22
CA SER A 252 -15.26 30.52 -1.32
C SER A 252 -14.99 30.10 0.12
N ASP A 253 -14.40 31.05 0.85
CA ASP A 253 -14.31 31.16 2.32
C ASP A 253 -13.02 30.69 3.03
N ALA A 254 -11.98 30.24 2.33
CA ALA A 254 -10.70 29.87 2.96
C ALA A 254 -9.67 31.01 3.11
N GLU A 255 -10.02 32.27 2.82
CA GLU A 255 -9.09 33.42 2.89
C GLU A 255 -9.02 34.11 4.26
N ALA A 256 -9.83 33.73 5.25
CA ALA A 256 -9.98 34.52 6.49
C ALA A 256 -9.24 33.99 7.75
N GLN A 257 -8.49 32.89 7.68
CA GLN A 257 -7.77 32.36 8.85
C GLN A 257 -6.34 31.94 8.52
N TYR A 258 -5.39 32.44 9.30
CA TYR A 258 -3.98 32.06 9.19
C TYR A 258 -3.87 30.53 9.30
N PRO A 259 -3.27 29.84 8.33
CA PRO A 259 -3.30 28.39 8.29
C PRO A 259 -2.57 27.80 9.51
N HIS A 260 -3.30 27.08 10.35
CA HIS A 260 -2.74 26.42 11.54
C HIS A 260 -1.74 25.32 11.09
N PRO A 261 -0.67 25.01 11.85
CA PRO A 261 0.32 23.99 11.47
C PRO A 261 -0.26 22.61 11.11
N ALA A 262 -1.39 22.22 11.70
CA ALA A 262 -2.10 20.98 11.36
C ALA A 262 -2.73 21.02 9.96
N PHE A 263 -3.29 22.18 9.56
CA PHE A 263 -3.84 22.38 8.21
C PHE A 263 -2.73 22.33 7.15
N LEU A 264 -1.58 22.95 7.41
CA LEU A 264 -0.41 22.87 6.52
C LEU A 264 0.16 21.45 6.43
N LEU A 265 0.25 20.74 7.55
CA LEU A 265 0.65 19.33 7.59
C LEU A 265 -0.31 18.46 6.78
N GLY A 266 -1.62 18.68 6.93
CA GLY A 266 -2.66 18.03 6.13
C GLY A 266 -2.52 18.31 4.63
N LYS A 267 -2.34 19.57 4.23
CA LYS A 267 -2.11 19.95 2.83
C LYS A 267 -0.82 19.34 2.26
N LEU A 268 0.26 19.26 3.04
CA LEU A 268 1.50 18.59 2.64
C LEU A 268 1.30 17.08 2.49
N MET A 269 0.62 16.41 3.42
CA MET A 269 0.31 14.98 3.30
C MET A 269 -0.57 14.70 2.08
N ASN A 270 -1.56 15.55 1.82
CA ASN A 270 -2.41 15.48 0.64
C ASN A 270 -1.56 15.60 -0.64
N ALA A 271 -0.71 16.62 -0.75
CA ALA A 271 0.14 16.82 -1.93
C ALA A 271 1.23 15.74 -2.10
N LEU A 272 1.64 15.08 -1.02
CA LEU A 272 2.66 14.04 -1.05
C LEU A 272 2.09 12.63 -1.28
N ILE A 273 0.89 12.33 -0.79
CA ILE A 273 0.26 10.99 -0.83
C ILE A 273 -0.79 10.90 -1.95
N LEU A 274 -1.44 12.01 -2.32
CA LEU A 274 -2.37 12.03 -3.45
C LEU A 274 -1.66 12.21 -4.79
N ASP A 275 -1.88 11.15 -5.57
CA ASP A 275 -2.06 11.11 -7.02
C ASP A 275 -0.90 10.69 -7.93
N PRO A 276 -0.58 9.38 -7.90
CA PRO A 276 -0.05 8.69 -9.10
C PRO A 276 -0.95 7.55 -9.62
N VAL A 277 -1.91 7.01 -8.86
CA VAL A 277 -2.55 5.72 -9.21
C VAL A 277 -3.55 5.82 -10.36
N ALA A 278 -4.43 6.81 -10.32
CA ALA A 278 -5.39 7.05 -11.40
C ALA A 278 -4.65 7.41 -12.70
N TYR A 279 -3.60 8.22 -12.58
CA TYR A 279 -2.70 8.54 -13.68
C TYR A 279 -1.98 7.30 -14.23
N ASP A 280 -1.38 6.47 -13.37
CA ASP A 280 -0.63 5.27 -13.77
C ASP A 280 -1.54 4.23 -14.47
N LEU A 281 -2.76 4.03 -13.96
CA LEU A 281 -3.75 3.15 -14.59
C LEU A 281 -4.26 3.72 -15.93
N TYR A 282 -4.50 5.03 -15.99
CA TYR A 282 -4.87 5.69 -17.23
C TYR A 282 -3.77 5.61 -18.29
N VAL A 283 -2.50 5.76 -17.88
CA VAL A 283 -1.34 5.53 -18.74
C VAL A 283 -1.31 4.06 -19.21
N LEU A 284 -1.52 3.09 -18.31
CA LEU A 284 -1.56 1.67 -18.66
C LEU A 284 -2.65 1.36 -19.71
N GLU A 285 -3.90 1.77 -19.46
CA GLU A 285 -5.02 1.55 -20.38
C GLU A 285 -4.80 2.24 -21.72
N ARG A 286 -4.33 3.49 -21.71
CA ARG A 286 -4.05 4.25 -22.93
C ARG A 286 -2.93 3.61 -23.74
N PHE A 287 -1.87 3.13 -23.09
CA PHE A 287 -0.79 2.42 -23.78
C PHE A 287 -1.25 1.06 -24.31
N ASN A 288 -2.05 0.30 -23.57
CA ASN A 288 -2.62 -0.96 -24.05
C ASN A 288 -3.43 -0.73 -25.34
N LYS A 289 -4.29 0.30 -25.38
CA LYS A 289 -5.06 0.67 -26.58
C LYS A 289 -4.17 1.14 -27.73
N LEU A 290 -3.13 1.94 -27.44
CA LEU A 290 -2.19 2.40 -28.47
C LEU A 290 -1.45 1.22 -29.11
N LEU A 291 -1.02 0.26 -28.30
CA LEU A 291 -0.34 -0.94 -28.79
C LEU A 291 -1.26 -1.83 -29.60
N GLU A 292 -2.50 -2.03 -29.16
CA GLU A 292 -3.49 -2.78 -29.93
C GLU A 292 -3.65 -2.20 -31.35
N VAL A 293 -3.76 -0.88 -31.46
CA VAL A 293 -3.84 -0.18 -32.76
C VAL A 293 -2.53 -0.28 -33.55
N MET A 294 -1.38 -0.15 -32.89
CA MET A 294 -0.07 -0.23 -33.55
C MET A 294 0.25 -1.65 -34.03
N GLU A 295 -0.01 -2.68 -33.24
CA GLU A 295 0.19 -4.08 -33.61
C GLU A 295 -0.74 -4.49 -34.76
N ALA A 296 -1.99 -4.00 -34.77
CA ALA A 296 -2.92 -4.21 -35.87
C ALA A 296 -2.50 -3.49 -37.17
N GLY A 297 -1.78 -2.36 -37.06
CA GLY A 297 -1.39 -1.53 -38.21
C GLY A 297 0.04 -1.76 -38.73
N LEU A 298 0.96 -2.29 -37.91
CA LEU A 298 2.35 -2.50 -38.26
C LEU A 298 2.61 -3.93 -38.76
N GLY A 299 3.34 -4.08 -39.85
CA GLY A 299 3.95 -5.37 -40.24
C GLY A 299 5.05 -5.81 -39.27
N MET A 300 5.53 -7.05 -39.40
CA MET A 300 6.54 -7.65 -38.49
C MET A 300 7.78 -6.78 -38.26
N ASP A 301 8.29 -6.12 -39.32
CA ASP A 301 9.48 -5.26 -39.20
C ASP A 301 9.22 -4.01 -38.35
N GLY A 302 8.02 -3.42 -38.47
CA GLY A 302 7.62 -2.28 -37.66
C GLY A 302 7.40 -2.64 -36.19
N GLN A 303 6.86 -3.83 -35.93
CA GLN A 303 6.72 -4.37 -34.57
C GLN A 303 8.09 -4.65 -33.92
N ASN A 304 9.03 -5.21 -34.68
CA ASN A 304 10.40 -5.43 -34.21
C ASN A 304 11.14 -4.12 -33.91
N ALA A 305 11.01 -3.11 -34.79
CA ALA A 305 11.60 -1.80 -34.55
C ALA A 305 11.02 -1.13 -33.29
N LEU A 306 9.70 -1.23 -33.08
CA LEU A 306 9.04 -0.74 -31.88
C LEU A 306 9.54 -1.45 -30.61
N ALA A 307 9.65 -2.78 -30.66
CA ALA A 307 10.17 -3.57 -29.55
C ALA A 307 11.59 -3.15 -29.16
N THR A 308 12.48 -2.94 -30.15
CA THR A 308 13.85 -2.47 -29.93
C THR A 308 13.88 -1.10 -29.23
N VAL A 309 13.12 -0.12 -29.74
CA VAL A 309 13.07 1.23 -29.14
C VAL A 309 12.55 1.18 -27.70
N LEU A 310 11.55 0.34 -27.42
CA LEU A 310 11.00 0.19 -26.08
C LEU A 310 12.02 -0.47 -25.13
N GLU A 311 12.77 -1.46 -25.60
CA GLU A 311 13.84 -2.09 -24.83
C GLU A 311 14.99 -1.11 -24.54
N GLU A 312 15.38 -0.28 -25.51
CA GLU A 312 16.39 0.76 -25.34
C GLU A 312 15.95 1.90 -24.43
N THR A 313 14.69 2.33 -24.49
CA THR A 313 14.25 3.48 -23.69
C THR A 313 13.79 3.07 -22.29
N ARG A 314 13.22 1.87 -22.13
CA ARG A 314 12.58 1.43 -20.87
C ARG A 314 13.32 0.30 -20.17
N GLY A 315 14.22 -0.40 -20.86
CA GLY A 315 14.88 -1.62 -20.38
C GLY A 315 14.00 -2.88 -20.48
N ALA A 316 12.87 -2.82 -21.18
CA ALA A 316 12.01 -3.96 -21.46
C ALA A 316 11.05 -3.64 -22.62
N GLY A 317 10.81 -4.60 -23.51
CA GLY A 317 9.69 -4.55 -24.46
C GLY A 317 8.32 -4.48 -23.75
N TYR A 318 7.28 -4.05 -24.47
CA TYR A 318 5.92 -3.98 -23.93
C TYR A 318 5.18 -5.31 -24.12
N ARG A 319 4.34 -5.67 -23.15
CA ARG A 319 3.35 -6.74 -23.25
C ARG A 319 2.00 -6.22 -22.79
N GLN A 320 0.91 -6.64 -23.45
CA GLN A 320 -0.43 -6.33 -22.96
C GLN A 320 -0.62 -7.01 -21.60
N ILE A 321 -1.08 -6.24 -20.62
CA ILE A 321 -1.35 -6.72 -19.25
C ILE A 321 -2.83 -6.56 -18.97
N GLN A 322 -3.49 -7.67 -18.63
CA GLN A 322 -4.85 -7.66 -18.11
C GLN A 322 -4.82 -7.24 -16.64
N ALA A 323 -5.61 -6.23 -16.27
CA ALA A 323 -5.67 -5.73 -14.90
C ALA A 323 -7.09 -5.77 -14.35
N LEU A 324 -7.26 -6.32 -13.16
CA LEU A 324 -8.46 -6.23 -12.34
C LEU A 324 -8.21 -5.25 -11.19
N VAL A 325 -8.88 -4.11 -11.22
CA VAL A 325 -8.62 -2.99 -10.29
C VAL A 325 -9.77 -2.84 -9.31
N PHE A 326 -9.50 -2.81 -8.01
CA PHE A 326 -10.45 -2.50 -6.95
C PHE A 326 -10.21 -1.11 -6.37
N ASN A 327 -11.30 -0.37 -6.18
CA ASN A 327 -11.36 0.93 -5.54
C ASN A 327 -12.58 0.95 -4.61
N PRO A 328 -12.52 1.63 -3.46
CA PRO A 328 -13.65 1.76 -2.55
C PRO A 328 -14.86 2.36 -3.26
N SER A 329 -16.01 1.69 -3.20
CA SER A 329 -17.28 2.22 -3.72
C SER A 329 -17.79 3.43 -2.93
N GLN A 330 -17.29 3.63 -1.71
CA GLN A 330 -17.62 4.75 -0.84
C GLN A 330 -16.36 5.55 -0.48
N ASP A 331 -16.54 6.82 -0.19
CA ASP A 331 -15.47 7.70 0.29
C ASP A 331 -15.05 7.30 1.71
N ILE A 332 -13.85 6.72 1.84
CA ILE A 332 -13.30 6.26 3.12
C ILE A 332 -13.04 7.44 4.08
N GLY A 333 -12.74 8.63 3.58
CA GLY A 333 -12.60 9.84 4.38
C GLY A 333 -13.91 10.19 5.06
N GLN A 334 -15.01 10.24 4.29
CA GLN A 334 -16.34 10.47 4.85
C GLN A 334 -16.75 9.41 5.87
N LEU A 335 -16.45 8.13 5.60
CA LEU A 335 -16.70 7.04 6.54
C LEU A 335 -15.93 7.22 7.86
N ALA A 336 -14.70 7.72 7.82
CA ALA A 336 -13.91 8.00 9.02
C ALA A 336 -14.48 9.17 9.81
N GLY A 337 -14.87 10.26 9.13
CA GLY A 337 -15.53 11.41 9.77
C GLY A 337 -16.81 10.99 10.50
N GLN A 338 -17.69 10.26 9.82
CA GLN A 338 -18.93 9.75 10.45
C GLN A 338 -18.64 8.80 11.60
N HIS A 339 -17.65 7.90 11.45
CA HIS A 339 -17.26 6.98 12.51
C HIS A 339 -16.83 7.71 13.78
N LEU A 340 -16.01 8.75 13.63
CA LEU A 340 -15.53 9.54 14.77
C LEU A 340 -16.67 10.36 15.41
N ILE A 341 -17.60 10.93 14.62
CA ILE A 341 -18.80 11.60 15.14
C ILE A 341 -19.64 10.62 15.97
N ASP A 342 -19.93 9.44 15.43
CA ASP A 342 -20.70 8.39 16.13
C ASP A 342 -20.04 7.99 17.45
N ARG A 343 -18.71 7.82 17.44
CA ARG A 343 -17.91 7.48 18.62
C ARG A 343 -17.98 8.58 19.68
N LYS A 344 -17.82 9.85 19.26
CA LYS A 344 -17.95 11.03 20.14
C LYS A 344 -19.27 11.03 20.89
N HIS A 345 -20.37 10.79 20.18
CA HIS A 345 -21.70 10.79 20.78
C HIS A 345 -21.95 9.63 21.74
N ARG A 346 -21.34 8.46 21.51
CA ARG A 346 -21.61 7.25 22.29
C ARG A 346 -20.65 7.05 23.46
N PHE A 347 -19.38 7.37 23.29
CA PHE A 347 -18.30 6.99 24.20
C PHE A 347 -17.36 8.14 24.57
N GLY A 348 -17.53 9.32 23.96
CA GLY A 348 -16.52 10.38 24.00
C GLY A 348 -15.35 10.08 23.06
N LEU A 349 -14.31 10.92 23.09
CA LEU A 349 -13.12 10.80 22.26
C LEU A 349 -11.88 10.97 23.10
N ASP A 350 -10.82 10.26 22.72
CA ASP A 350 -9.49 10.55 23.25
C ASP A 350 -8.87 11.78 22.58
N ARG A 351 -7.78 12.30 23.17
CA ARG A 351 -7.10 13.52 22.68
C ARG A 351 -6.67 13.46 21.21
N LEU A 352 -6.27 12.27 20.71
CA LEU A 352 -5.93 12.08 19.30
C LEU A 352 -7.18 12.17 18.43
N GLU A 353 -8.25 11.50 18.82
CA GLU A 353 -9.48 11.40 18.07
C GLU A 353 -10.22 12.74 18.01
N ASP A 354 -10.22 13.49 19.12
CA ASP A 354 -10.75 14.87 19.18
C ASP A 354 -9.88 15.85 18.38
N TRP A 355 -8.56 15.62 18.30
CA TRP A 355 -7.67 16.37 17.40
C TRP A 355 -7.94 16.01 15.92
N LEU A 356 -8.12 14.72 15.60
CA LEU A 356 -8.42 14.25 14.24
C LEU A 356 -9.79 14.71 13.75
N LEU A 357 -10.77 14.87 14.64
CA LEU A 357 -12.07 15.46 14.33
C LEU A 357 -12.05 16.98 14.14
N GLY A 358 -10.96 17.64 14.54
CA GLY A 358 -10.84 19.09 14.54
C GLY A 358 -11.72 19.78 15.60
N ARG A 359 -11.32 20.98 16.04
CA ARG A 359 -12.16 21.85 16.89
C ARG A 359 -13.33 22.50 16.12
N GLY A 360 -13.67 22.02 14.93
CA GLY A 360 -14.44 22.76 13.93
C GLY A 360 -15.55 21.98 13.23
N ALA A 361 -16.12 20.93 13.83
CA ALA A 361 -17.27 20.19 13.28
C ALA A 361 -18.56 21.02 13.07
N ALA A 362 -18.51 22.35 13.20
CA ALA A 362 -19.62 23.26 12.99
C ALA A 362 -19.50 24.12 11.72
N THR A 363 -18.42 24.00 10.94
CA THR A 363 -18.24 24.78 9.69
C THR A 363 -17.93 23.85 8.52
N ASN A 364 -18.48 24.16 7.33
CA ASN A 364 -18.44 23.39 6.08
C ASN A 364 -17.03 23.07 5.50
N GLY A 365 -15.96 23.17 6.28
CA GLY A 365 -14.56 22.90 5.90
C GLY A 365 -13.99 21.55 6.36
N GLY A 366 -14.77 20.65 6.98
CA GLY A 366 -14.27 19.43 7.66
C GLY A 366 -13.89 18.22 6.77
N ALA A 367 -13.96 18.34 5.43
CA ALA A 367 -13.67 17.22 4.53
C ALA A 367 -12.22 16.70 4.63
N TRP A 368 -11.25 17.57 4.93
CA TRP A 368 -9.83 17.22 5.00
C TRP A 368 -9.43 16.54 6.32
N GLU A 369 -10.07 16.92 7.43
CA GLU A 369 -9.87 16.29 8.75
C GLU A 369 -10.36 14.84 8.72
N ALA A 370 -11.51 14.62 8.09
CA ALA A 370 -12.07 13.30 7.86
C ALA A 370 -11.16 12.43 6.96
N ASP A 371 -10.56 13.01 5.92
CA ASP A 371 -9.62 12.30 5.05
C ASP A 371 -8.33 11.92 5.81
N LEU A 372 -7.69 12.84 6.53
CA LEU A 372 -6.51 12.55 7.36
C LEU A 372 -6.82 11.51 8.45
N ALA A 373 -7.98 11.64 9.11
CA ALA A 373 -8.44 10.68 10.10
C ALA A 373 -8.46 9.28 9.52
N SER A 374 -8.97 9.10 8.31
CA SER A 374 -9.04 7.78 7.69
C SER A 374 -7.66 7.11 7.42
N TYR A 375 -6.57 7.88 7.31
CA TYR A 375 -5.21 7.32 7.21
C TYR A 375 -4.64 6.92 8.58
N LEU A 376 -5.10 7.56 9.67
CA LEU A 376 -4.52 7.45 11.00
C LEU A 376 -5.40 6.69 12.00
N LEU A 377 -6.63 6.37 11.64
CA LEU A 377 -7.58 5.69 12.51
C LEU A 377 -7.33 4.18 12.52
N PHE A 378 -6.22 3.74 13.13
CA PHE A 378 -5.93 2.31 13.35
C PHE A 378 -6.75 1.76 14.53
N ASP A 379 -8.07 1.78 14.35
CA ASP A 379 -9.09 1.29 15.27
C ASP A 379 -9.79 0.08 14.65
N GLY A 380 -9.91 -1.00 15.42
CA GLY A 380 -10.50 -2.26 14.96
C GLY A 380 -11.96 -2.16 14.53
N SER A 381 -12.76 -1.30 15.15
CA SER A 381 -14.15 -1.07 14.78
C SER A 381 -14.29 -0.25 13.50
N PHE A 382 -13.35 0.68 13.24
CA PHE A 382 -13.26 1.32 11.92
C PHE A 382 -12.73 0.35 10.86
N ALA A 383 -11.69 -0.43 11.18
CA ALA A 383 -11.14 -1.46 10.30
C ALA A 383 -12.22 -2.47 9.90
N GLN A 384 -13.13 -2.85 10.80
CA GLN A 384 -14.26 -3.72 10.49
C GLN A 384 -15.20 -3.12 9.43
N LYS A 385 -15.46 -1.81 9.49
CA LYS A 385 -16.24 -1.11 8.44
C LYS A 385 -15.54 -1.17 7.08
N LEU A 386 -14.22 -0.96 7.06
CA LEU A 386 -13.43 -0.99 5.81
C LEU A 386 -13.29 -2.41 5.24
N ILE A 387 -13.08 -3.41 6.09
CA ILE A 387 -13.07 -4.82 5.70
C ILE A 387 -14.39 -5.20 5.04
N LYS A 388 -15.51 -4.80 5.66
CA LYS A 388 -16.84 -5.05 5.11
C LYS A 388 -17.01 -4.39 3.73
N LEU A 389 -16.61 -3.13 3.60
CA LEU A 389 -16.65 -2.41 2.33
C LEU A 389 -15.84 -3.12 1.24
N GLY A 390 -14.60 -3.53 1.55
CA GLY A 390 -13.74 -4.24 0.60
C GLY A 390 -14.29 -5.59 0.18
N LEU A 391 -14.87 -6.34 1.12
CA LEU A 391 -15.54 -7.60 0.86
C LEU A 391 -16.75 -7.41 -0.09
N GLU A 392 -17.60 -6.43 0.20
CA GLU A 392 -18.79 -6.11 -0.60
C GLU A 392 -18.40 -5.67 -2.02
N ASP A 393 -17.39 -4.79 -2.16
CA ASP A 393 -16.89 -4.34 -3.46
C ASP A 393 -16.32 -5.49 -4.31
N ALA A 394 -15.62 -6.43 -3.68
CA ALA A 394 -15.10 -7.61 -4.35
C ALA A 394 -16.22 -8.56 -4.77
N LEU A 395 -17.17 -8.85 -3.88
CA LEU A 395 -18.28 -9.76 -4.17
C LEU A 395 -19.27 -9.21 -5.19
N ALA A 396 -19.44 -7.89 -5.27
CA ALA A 396 -20.21 -7.24 -6.34
C ALA A 396 -19.64 -7.53 -7.74
N ARG A 397 -18.35 -7.90 -7.83
CA ARG A 397 -17.64 -8.22 -9.08
C ARG A 397 -17.21 -9.69 -9.15
N LYS A 398 -17.92 -10.58 -8.44
CA LYS A 398 -17.60 -12.01 -8.34
C LYS A 398 -17.45 -12.73 -9.68
N ASP A 399 -18.31 -12.44 -10.64
CA ASP A 399 -18.24 -13.08 -11.96
C ASP A 399 -17.05 -12.59 -12.78
N GLU A 400 -16.69 -11.31 -12.67
CA GLU A 400 -15.49 -10.75 -13.29
C GLU A 400 -14.21 -11.34 -12.66
N ILE A 401 -14.17 -11.49 -11.33
CA ILE A 401 -13.08 -12.20 -10.63
C ILE A 401 -12.96 -13.61 -11.19
N ARG A 402 -14.07 -14.36 -11.26
CA ARG A 402 -14.06 -15.75 -11.76
C ARG A 402 -13.61 -15.84 -13.21
N ALA A 403 -14.01 -14.90 -14.07
CA ALA A 403 -13.55 -14.85 -15.46
C ALA A 403 -12.04 -14.57 -15.54
N PHE A 404 -11.56 -13.56 -14.82
CA PHE A 404 -10.15 -13.14 -14.80
C PHE A 404 -9.20 -14.28 -14.41
N PHE A 405 -9.56 -15.06 -13.38
CA PHE A 405 -8.80 -16.23 -12.93
C PHE A 405 -9.20 -17.55 -13.65
N GLY A 406 -10.34 -17.56 -14.34
CA GLY A 406 -10.93 -18.72 -15.00
C GLY A 406 -10.25 -19.08 -16.32
N ASP A 407 -9.83 -18.07 -17.09
CA ASP A 407 -8.97 -18.26 -18.27
C ASP A 407 -7.67 -19.01 -17.94
N THR A 408 -7.23 -18.98 -16.68
CA THR A 408 -6.04 -19.67 -16.19
C THR A 408 -6.33 -21.14 -15.78
N ARG A 409 -7.60 -21.53 -15.59
CA ARG A 409 -8.02 -22.91 -15.23
C ARG A 409 -8.51 -23.73 -16.43
N SER A 410 -9.06 -23.10 -17.47
CA SER A 410 -9.56 -23.77 -18.68
C SER A 410 -8.45 -24.36 -19.56
N GLN A 411 -7.24 -23.80 -19.54
CA GLN A 411 -6.07 -24.33 -20.26
C GLN A 411 -5.52 -25.64 -19.67
N VAL A 412 -5.97 -26.09 -18.49
CA VAL A 412 -5.51 -27.31 -17.82
C VAL A 412 -6.46 -28.50 -18.03
N ARG A 413 -7.69 -28.28 -18.51
CA ARG A 413 -8.65 -29.36 -18.80
C ARG A 413 -8.64 -29.84 -20.26
N ALA A 414 -7.90 -29.15 -21.13
CA ALA A 414 -7.79 -29.47 -22.56
C ALA A 414 -6.42 -30.08 -22.95
N ALA A 415 -5.56 -30.35 -21.97
CA ALA A 415 -4.30 -31.07 -22.09
C ALA A 415 -4.29 -32.22 -21.07
#